data_AF-F7K8T2-F1
#
_entry.id   AF-F7K8T2-F1
#
_cell.length_a   1.000
_cell.length_b   1.000
_cell.length_c   1.000
_cell.angle_alpha   90.00
_cell.angle_beta   90.00
_cell.angle_gamma   90.00
#
_symmetry.space_group_name_H-M   'P 1'
#
loop_
_entity.id
_entity.type
_entity.pdbx_description
1 polymer ?
#
loop_
_entity_poly.entity_id
_entity_poly.type
_entity_poly.pdbx_seq_one_letter_code
_entity_poly.pdbx_strand_id
1 'polypeptide(L)'
;MLFLGTTFFSGSHTLDPPAVHVSPVTEIKLTNGTFDHLYVSKNSEETIESTHNEWNGDTLLSAPFDDSLDAGNSGFSLRNTDVMIVKCREKGSMDWITIHTKDINTIEDFKMLYFYRYARGNTDYEFMLSSTCNGIENSYITREVHSDFNGFFLVNQNNAIGTVYNLDGCDTTRTVSGEAVPLLNSQYAKVVSNGAYNYDTGTVTGVFLKTDTQDCMADLPGGIQLRKDFIDYLTDKTPKILKWDDGRIWMIQIVGTPTDTEEGHKDLRKITFQFAEIGDVRDPKSLYTNGLSPVGVEWW
;
A
#
# COMPACT_ATOMS: atom_id res chain seq x y z
N MET A 1 14.02 -55.30 -41.15
CA MET A 1 14.15 -56.63 -40.52
C MET A 1 14.44 -56.38 -39.05
N LEU A 2 13.41 -56.41 -38.22
CA LEU A 2 13.52 -56.20 -36.77
C LEU A 2 13.76 -57.57 -36.14
N PHE A 3 14.95 -57.80 -35.60
CA PHE A 3 15.18 -58.94 -34.72
C PHE A 3 14.44 -58.64 -33.41
N LEU A 4 13.22 -59.16 -33.27
CA LEU A 4 12.59 -59.34 -31.96
C LEU A 4 13.34 -60.46 -31.27
N GLY A 5 14.55 -60.12 -30.81
CA GLY A 5 15.41 -60.97 -30.02
C GLY A 5 14.78 -61.19 -28.65
N THR A 6 13.88 -62.16 -28.58
CA THR A 6 13.69 -62.94 -27.36
C THR A 6 15.03 -63.64 -27.09
N THR A 7 15.84 -63.03 -26.22
CA THR A 7 17.04 -63.67 -25.69
C THR A 7 16.67 -64.99 -25.04
N PHE A 8 17.60 -65.95 -25.09
CA PHE A 8 17.53 -67.37 -24.70
C PHE A 8 17.09 -67.69 -23.24
N PHE A 9 16.62 -66.68 -22.49
CA PHE A 9 16.12 -66.74 -21.12
C PHE A 9 14.89 -65.84 -20.86
N SER A 10 14.10 -65.46 -21.89
CA SER A 10 12.91 -64.61 -21.69
C SER A 10 11.72 -65.41 -21.13
N GLY A 11 11.40 -65.23 -19.84
CA GLY A 11 10.15 -65.69 -19.23
C GLY A 11 8.96 -64.81 -19.65
N SER A 12 7.73 -65.28 -19.38
CA SER A 12 6.46 -64.63 -19.77
C SER A 12 6.32 -63.16 -19.33
N HIS A 13 7.10 -62.72 -18.34
CA HIS A 13 7.05 -61.39 -17.73
C HIS A 13 8.26 -60.50 -18.07
N THR A 14 9.05 -60.85 -19.09
CA THR A 14 10.29 -60.11 -19.43
C THR A 14 10.03 -58.69 -19.96
N LEU A 15 8.82 -58.44 -20.45
CA LEU A 15 8.36 -57.12 -20.92
C LEU A 15 7.41 -56.44 -19.93
N ASP A 16 7.14 -57.07 -18.79
CA ASP A 16 6.28 -56.46 -17.79
C ASP A 16 7.10 -55.34 -17.13
N PRO A 17 6.59 -54.09 -17.12
CA PRO A 17 7.24 -53.05 -16.34
C PRO A 17 7.34 -53.53 -14.90
N PRO A 18 8.50 -53.41 -14.23
CA PRO A 18 8.61 -53.81 -12.85
C PRO A 18 7.53 -53.07 -12.05
N ALA A 19 6.74 -53.81 -11.28
CA ALA A 19 5.80 -53.25 -10.33
C ALA A 19 6.58 -52.66 -9.14
N VAL A 20 7.36 -51.60 -9.39
CA VAL A 20 8.03 -50.83 -8.35
C VAL A 20 7.02 -49.88 -7.74
N HIS A 21 6.23 -50.40 -6.81
CA HIS A 21 5.51 -49.58 -5.85
C HIS A 21 6.53 -49.08 -4.82
N VAL A 22 7.16 -47.93 -5.10
CA VAL A 22 7.99 -47.25 -4.11
C VAL A 22 7.04 -46.66 -3.08
N SER A 23 7.03 -47.21 -1.87
CA SER A 23 6.27 -46.62 -0.77
C SER A 23 6.77 -45.19 -0.52
N PRO A 24 5.87 -44.23 -0.30
CA PRO A 24 6.27 -42.85 -0.03
C PRO A 24 7.14 -42.79 1.23
N VAL A 25 8.21 -42.02 1.19
CA VAL A 25 9.00 -41.69 2.37
C VAL A 25 8.18 -40.71 3.21
N THR A 26 7.79 -41.11 4.41
CA THR A 26 6.97 -40.29 5.32
C THR A 26 7.74 -39.76 6.53
N GLU A 27 8.91 -40.32 6.84
CA GLU A 27 9.72 -39.95 8.00
C GLU A 27 11.22 -40.05 7.66
N ILE A 28 11.99 -39.05 8.09
CA ILE A 28 13.45 -39.05 8.09
C ILE A 28 13.90 -38.78 9.53
N LYS A 29 14.75 -39.67 10.06
CA LYS A 29 15.26 -39.57 11.43
C LYS A 29 16.79 -39.49 11.44
N LEU A 30 17.32 -38.39 11.96
CA LEU A 30 18.74 -38.15 12.15
C LEU A 30 19.09 -38.35 13.63
N THR A 31 20.05 -39.22 13.94
CA THR A 31 20.51 -39.45 15.34
C THR A 31 22.01 -39.64 15.41
N ASN A 32 22.63 -39.23 16.53
CA ASN A 32 24.03 -39.46 16.87
C ASN A 32 25.05 -38.96 15.82
N GLY A 33 24.88 -37.72 15.34
CA GLY A 33 25.82 -37.07 14.43
C GLY A 33 25.68 -35.55 14.42
N THR A 34 26.67 -34.88 13.83
CA THR A 34 26.61 -33.46 13.47
C THR A 34 26.22 -33.39 12.00
N PHE A 35 25.11 -32.73 11.70
CA PHE A 35 24.58 -32.58 10.35
C PHE A 35 24.61 -31.11 9.98
N ASP A 36 25.08 -30.83 8.77
CA ASP A 36 25.16 -29.48 8.23
C ASP A 36 23.83 -29.11 7.57
N HIS A 37 23.31 -29.96 6.68
CA HIS A 37 22.06 -29.68 5.95
C HIS A 37 21.28 -30.96 5.66
N LEU A 38 19.96 -30.93 5.86
CA LEU A 38 19.02 -31.89 5.30
C LEU A 38 18.21 -31.27 4.14
N TYR A 39 18.40 -31.77 2.92
CA TYR A 39 17.64 -31.37 1.73
C TYR A 39 16.87 -32.55 1.13
N VAL A 40 15.63 -32.32 0.72
CA VAL A 40 14.74 -33.31 0.08
C VAL A 40 13.99 -32.65 -1.07
N SER A 41 14.09 -33.25 -2.25
CA SER A 41 13.42 -32.81 -3.48
C SER A 41 12.67 -33.98 -4.13
N LYS A 42 11.62 -33.67 -4.90
CA LYS A 42 10.95 -34.64 -5.79
C LYS A 42 11.77 -34.91 -7.05
N ASN A 43 12.69 -34.02 -7.41
CA ASN A 43 13.48 -34.12 -8.62
C ASN A 43 14.70 -35.02 -8.40
N SER A 44 14.66 -36.23 -8.95
CA SER A 44 15.77 -37.18 -8.86
C SER A 44 16.98 -36.84 -9.74
N GLU A 45 16.83 -35.89 -10.66
CA GLU A 45 17.89 -35.43 -11.58
C GLU A 45 18.58 -34.15 -11.09
N GLU A 46 18.12 -33.58 -9.98
CA GLU A 46 18.67 -32.36 -9.40
C GLU A 46 20.09 -32.58 -8.88
N THR A 47 21.01 -31.69 -9.27
CA THR A 47 22.38 -31.72 -8.77
C THR A 47 22.41 -31.07 -7.39
N ILE A 48 22.75 -31.85 -6.36
CA ILE A 48 22.82 -31.36 -4.98
C ILE A 48 24.21 -30.78 -4.72
N GLU A 49 24.28 -29.48 -4.43
CA GLU A 49 25.49 -28.81 -3.94
C GLU A 49 25.51 -28.77 -2.41
N SER A 50 26.70 -28.64 -1.81
CA SER A 50 26.93 -28.75 -0.36
C SER A 50 26.17 -27.73 0.50
N THR A 51 25.66 -26.65 -0.09
CA THR A 51 24.94 -25.59 0.62
C THR A 51 23.61 -25.25 -0.05
N HIS A 52 22.96 -26.22 -0.69
CA HIS A 52 21.79 -26.01 -1.55
C HIS A 52 20.60 -25.40 -0.78
N ASN A 53 20.57 -24.07 -0.72
CA ASN A 53 19.58 -23.30 0.03
C ASN A 53 18.42 -22.82 -0.83
N GLU A 54 18.39 -23.13 -2.13
CA GLU A 54 17.32 -22.69 -3.02
C GLU A 54 16.02 -23.49 -2.78
N TRP A 55 14.89 -22.80 -2.77
CA TRP A 55 13.56 -23.42 -2.69
C TRP A 55 12.86 -23.32 -4.05
N ASN A 56 12.54 -24.47 -4.64
CA ASN A 56 11.79 -24.55 -5.90
C ASN A 56 10.48 -25.34 -5.71
N GLY A 57 9.76 -25.59 -6.81
CA GLY A 57 8.47 -26.31 -6.76
C GLY A 57 8.59 -27.80 -6.38
N ASP A 58 9.78 -28.38 -6.51
CA ASP A 58 10.08 -29.77 -6.22
C ASP A 58 10.68 -29.96 -4.82
N THR A 59 11.20 -28.90 -4.20
CA THR A 59 11.70 -28.90 -2.83
C THR A 59 10.58 -29.28 -1.86
N LEU A 60 10.80 -30.39 -1.13
CA LEU A 60 9.92 -30.89 -0.08
C LEU A 60 10.37 -30.40 1.29
N LEU A 61 11.68 -30.37 1.52
CA LEU A 61 12.27 -30.03 2.80
C LEU A 61 13.71 -29.49 2.61
N SER A 62 14.06 -28.40 3.29
CA SER A 62 15.40 -27.84 3.30
C SER A 62 15.72 -27.23 4.67
N ALA A 63 16.49 -27.96 5.47
CA ALA A 63 16.92 -27.58 6.82
C ALA A 63 18.46 -27.45 6.89
N PRO A 64 19.01 -26.22 6.76
CA PRO A 64 20.44 -25.97 6.86
C PRO A 64 20.97 -25.97 8.31
N PHE A 65 20.11 -26.22 9.31
CA PHE A 65 20.48 -26.30 10.74
C PHE A 65 21.29 -25.12 11.31
N ASP A 66 21.30 -23.97 10.63
CA ASP A 66 21.86 -22.69 11.08
C ASP A 66 20.99 -22.08 12.21
N ASP A 67 21.22 -22.55 13.44
CA ASP A 67 20.52 -22.17 14.68
C ASP A 67 18.99 -22.38 14.69
N SER A 68 18.44 -23.03 13.65
CA SER A 68 17.01 -23.34 13.52
C SER A 68 16.77 -24.75 12.96
N LEU A 69 15.64 -25.35 13.36
CA LEU A 69 15.14 -26.62 12.79
C LEU A 69 14.13 -26.40 11.65
N ASP A 70 13.95 -25.15 11.22
CA ASP A 70 13.01 -24.82 10.15
C ASP A 70 13.45 -25.40 8.82
N ALA A 71 12.59 -26.29 8.31
CA ALA A 71 12.84 -27.08 7.12
C ALA A 71 11.89 -26.75 5.96
N GLY A 72 10.98 -25.79 6.17
CA GLY A 72 9.91 -25.43 5.23
C GLY A 72 10.14 -24.10 4.52
N ASN A 73 9.27 -23.81 3.54
CA ASN A 73 9.31 -22.59 2.74
C ASN A 73 9.24 -21.29 3.58
N SER A 74 8.59 -21.32 4.74
CA SER A 74 8.51 -20.18 5.66
C SER A 74 9.87 -19.78 6.22
N GLY A 75 10.71 -20.75 6.58
CA GLY A 75 12.08 -20.51 7.05
C GLY A 75 12.99 -19.99 5.94
N PHE A 76 12.84 -20.52 4.72
CA PHE A 76 13.52 -20.00 3.54
C PHE A 76 13.12 -18.54 3.25
N SER A 77 11.83 -18.23 3.33
CA SER A 77 11.32 -16.87 3.10
C SER A 77 11.86 -15.88 4.12
N LEU A 78 11.93 -16.27 5.41
CA LEU A 78 12.50 -15.46 6.49
C LEU A 78 14.00 -15.18 6.29
N ARG A 79 14.79 -16.18 5.85
CA ARG A 79 16.23 -15.99 5.60
C ARG A 79 16.53 -15.06 4.41
N ASN A 80 15.58 -14.92 3.49
CA ASN A 80 15.75 -14.17 2.25
C ASN A 80 14.90 -12.89 2.19
N THR A 81 14.43 -12.40 3.33
CA THR A 81 13.60 -11.21 3.44
C THR A 81 13.96 -10.42 4.69
N ASP A 82 14.57 -9.26 4.51
CA ASP A 82 14.84 -8.30 5.59
C ASP A 82 13.67 -7.33 5.75
N VAL A 83 13.15 -6.79 4.63
CA VAL A 83 12.10 -5.77 4.63
C VAL A 83 11.09 -6.07 3.53
N MET A 84 9.81 -6.04 3.90
CA MET A 84 8.70 -5.99 2.95
C MET A 84 8.38 -4.54 2.60
N ILE A 85 8.23 -4.27 1.30
CA ILE A 85 7.97 -2.94 0.76
C ILE A 85 6.67 -2.97 -0.04
N VAL A 86 5.79 -2.03 0.27
CA VAL A 86 4.57 -1.78 -0.51
C VAL A 86 4.73 -0.47 -1.26
N LYS A 87 4.63 -0.53 -2.58
CA LYS A 87 4.66 0.65 -3.46
C LYS A 87 3.32 0.81 -4.16
N CYS A 88 2.99 2.05 -4.51
CA CYS A 88 1.76 2.40 -5.22
C CYS A 88 2.08 3.39 -6.35
N ARG A 89 1.37 3.27 -7.46
CA ARG A 89 1.34 4.28 -8.52
C ARG A 89 -0.04 4.36 -9.14
N GLU A 90 -0.38 5.50 -9.73
CA GLU A 90 -1.53 5.56 -10.63
C GLU A 90 -1.21 4.76 -11.90
N LYS A 91 -2.21 4.05 -12.43
CA LYS A 91 -2.05 3.22 -13.62
C LYS A 91 -1.61 4.09 -14.80
N GLY A 92 -0.53 3.67 -15.47
CA GLY A 92 0.09 4.42 -16.57
C GLY A 92 1.17 5.43 -16.15
N SER A 93 1.36 5.67 -14.85
CA SER A 93 2.51 6.41 -14.32
C SER A 93 3.76 5.52 -14.33
N MET A 94 4.94 6.14 -14.45
CA MET A 94 6.23 5.44 -14.27
C MET A 94 6.75 5.54 -12.83
N ASP A 95 6.29 6.54 -12.09
CA ASP A 95 6.79 6.85 -10.74
C ASP A 95 6.06 6.02 -9.69
N TRP A 96 6.81 5.14 -9.02
CA TRP A 96 6.35 4.37 -7.88
C TRP A 96 6.63 5.12 -6.58
N ILE A 97 5.64 5.16 -5.70
CA ILE A 97 5.75 5.77 -4.37
C ILE A 97 5.75 4.65 -3.33
N THR A 98 6.76 4.61 -2.46
CA THR A 98 6.75 3.71 -1.31
C THR A 98 5.73 4.19 -0.27
N ILE A 99 4.73 3.36 0.02
CA ILE A 99 3.62 3.72 0.93
C ILE A 99 3.72 3.02 2.29
N HIS A 100 4.41 1.88 2.36
CA HIS A 100 4.61 1.14 3.60
C HIS A 100 5.87 0.29 3.53
N THR A 101 6.58 0.20 4.65
CA THR A 101 7.70 -0.72 4.85
C THR A 101 7.51 -1.45 6.18
N LYS A 102 7.94 -2.72 6.21
CA LYS A 102 7.84 -3.57 7.40
C LYS A 102 9.07 -4.46 7.49
N ASP A 103 9.83 -4.30 8.56
CA ASP A 103 10.97 -5.15 8.87
C ASP A 103 10.49 -6.56 9.26
N ILE A 104 11.17 -7.56 8.75
CA ILE A 104 10.89 -8.97 8.94
C ILE A 104 12.00 -9.57 9.79
N ASN A 105 11.69 -9.88 11.05
CA ASN A 105 12.61 -10.54 11.97
C ASN A 105 12.13 -11.95 12.34
N THR A 106 10.82 -12.18 12.21
CA THR A 106 10.16 -13.43 12.55
C THR A 106 9.12 -13.81 11.49
N ILE A 107 8.71 -15.08 11.46
CA ILE A 107 7.66 -15.55 10.55
C ILE A 107 6.34 -14.79 10.77
N GLU A 108 6.07 -14.32 12.00
CA GLU A 108 4.85 -13.58 12.31
C GLU A 108 4.83 -12.19 11.67
N ASP A 109 5.99 -11.59 11.39
CA ASP A 109 6.08 -10.26 10.77
C ASP A 109 5.51 -10.21 9.35
N PHE A 110 5.41 -11.35 8.66
CA PHE A 110 4.75 -11.46 7.36
C PHE A 110 3.24 -11.20 7.44
N LYS A 111 2.63 -11.25 8.63
CA LYS A 111 1.22 -10.89 8.82
C LYS A 111 1.08 -9.38 8.97
N MET A 112 1.05 -8.69 7.83
CA MET A 112 0.86 -7.24 7.77
C MET A 112 -0.54 -6.85 7.28
N LEU A 113 -1.08 -5.79 7.87
CA LEU A 113 -2.29 -5.11 7.42
C LEU A 113 -2.01 -3.61 7.36
N TYR A 114 -2.13 -3.03 6.18
CA TYR A 114 -1.93 -1.60 5.97
C TYR A 114 -3.09 -1.01 5.17
N PHE A 115 -3.61 0.13 5.64
CA PHE A 115 -4.69 0.85 4.99
C PHE A 115 -4.15 2.08 4.27
N TYR A 116 -4.07 2.01 2.94
CA TYR A 116 -3.70 3.16 2.12
C TYR A 116 -4.91 4.08 1.91
N ARG A 117 -4.85 5.30 2.45
CA ARG A 117 -5.99 6.24 2.48
C ARG A 117 -5.93 7.35 1.41
N TYR A 118 -4.80 7.47 0.71
CA TYR A 118 -4.49 8.63 -0.14
C TYR A 118 -4.79 8.40 -1.63
N ALA A 119 -5.43 7.28 -1.97
CA ALA A 119 -5.93 7.05 -3.33
C ALA A 119 -7.02 8.06 -3.71
N ARG A 120 -6.94 8.61 -4.93
CA ARG A 120 -7.90 9.56 -5.50
C ARG A 120 -9.22 8.87 -5.85
N GLY A 121 -10.30 9.63 -5.92
CA GLY A 121 -11.58 9.13 -6.43
C GLY A 121 -11.51 8.83 -7.92
N ASN A 122 -12.31 7.86 -8.36
CA ASN A 122 -12.44 7.45 -9.76
C ASN A 122 -11.09 7.26 -10.50
N THR A 123 -10.12 6.61 -9.85
CA THR A 123 -8.74 6.48 -10.36
C THR A 123 -8.24 5.04 -10.20
N ASP A 124 -7.60 4.52 -11.26
CA ASP A 124 -6.95 3.21 -11.25
C ASP A 124 -5.52 3.30 -10.68
N TYR A 125 -5.19 2.36 -9.80
CA TYR A 125 -3.88 2.25 -9.18
C TYR A 125 -3.29 0.86 -9.41
N GLU A 126 -1.96 0.82 -9.46
CA GLU A 126 -1.18 -0.41 -9.35
C GLU A 126 -0.47 -0.42 -8.00
N PHE A 127 -0.65 -1.49 -7.25
CA PHE A 127 0.05 -1.77 -6.01
C PHE A 127 1.09 -2.86 -6.26
N MET A 128 2.29 -2.65 -5.75
CA MET A 128 3.40 -3.58 -5.80
C MET A 128 3.75 -4.01 -4.39
N LEU A 129 3.83 -5.32 -4.19
CA LEU A 129 4.43 -5.92 -3.01
C LEU A 129 5.77 -6.52 -3.41
N SER A 130 6.82 -6.08 -2.73
CA SER A 130 8.20 -6.51 -2.97
C SER A 130 8.89 -6.83 -1.65
N SER A 131 9.97 -7.60 -1.69
CA SER A 131 10.86 -7.82 -0.56
C SER A 131 12.27 -7.39 -0.88
N THR A 132 13.06 -7.10 0.14
CA THR A 132 14.50 -6.88 0.01
C THR A 132 15.27 -7.86 0.87
N CYS A 133 16.46 -8.24 0.42
CA CYS A 133 17.44 -9.01 1.18
C CYS A 133 18.82 -8.41 0.92
N ASN A 134 19.55 -8.05 1.98
CA ASN A 134 20.84 -7.37 1.93
C ASN A 134 20.84 -6.12 1.04
N GLY A 135 19.73 -5.37 1.05
CA GLY A 135 19.55 -4.15 0.24
C GLY A 135 19.27 -4.40 -1.25
N ILE A 136 19.12 -5.65 -1.69
CA ILE A 136 18.72 -6.01 -3.05
C ILE A 136 17.22 -6.33 -3.07
N GLU A 137 16.49 -5.72 -4.00
CA GLU A 137 15.06 -5.97 -4.20
C GLU A 137 14.84 -7.30 -4.94
N ASN A 138 13.99 -8.16 -4.36
CA ASN A 138 13.60 -9.46 -4.88
C ASN A 138 12.47 -9.34 -5.91
N SER A 139 11.96 -10.49 -6.35
CA SER A 139 10.74 -10.58 -7.15
C SER A 139 9.56 -9.86 -6.49
N TYR A 140 8.75 -9.21 -7.31
CA TYR A 140 7.59 -8.44 -6.87
C TYR A 140 6.30 -8.99 -7.48
N ILE A 141 5.17 -8.71 -6.81
CA ILE A 141 3.84 -9.00 -7.31
C ILE A 141 3.10 -7.67 -7.45
N THR A 142 2.45 -7.47 -8.59
CA THR A 142 1.58 -6.30 -8.82
C THR A 142 0.11 -6.67 -8.87
N ARG A 143 -0.74 -5.77 -8.38
CA ARG A 143 -2.21 -5.87 -8.45
C ARG A 143 -2.80 -4.51 -8.81
N GLU A 144 -3.84 -4.54 -9.63
CA GLU A 144 -4.62 -3.36 -9.98
C GLU A 144 -5.80 -3.18 -9.03
N VAL A 145 -6.08 -1.94 -8.64
CA VAL A 145 -7.21 -1.57 -7.78
C VAL A 145 -7.83 -0.28 -8.32
N HIS A 146 -9.15 -0.28 -8.49
CA HIS A 146 -9.91 0.92 -8.80
C HIS A 146 -10.38 1.56 -7.49
N SER A 147 -10.08 2.85 -7.30
CA SER A 147 -10.52 3.62 -6.14
C SER A 147 -11.77 4.42 -6.50
N ASP A 148 -12.89 4.07 -5.87
CA ASP A 148 -14.19 4.74 -6.06
C ASP A 148 -14.87 4.99 -4.70
N PHE A 149 -15.39 6.19 -4.53
CA PHE A 149 -16.14 6.62 -3.35
C PHE A 149 -16.96 7.85 -3.70
N ASN A 150 -17.99 8.14 -2.89
CA ASN A 150 -18.82 9.33 -3.06
C ASN A 150 -18.42 10.42 -2.05
N GLY A 151 -18.59 11.68 -2.45
CA GLY A 151 -18.38 12.85 -1.61
C GLY A 151 -16.91 13.19 -1.37
N PHE A 152 -16.61 13.76 -0.21
CA PHE A 152 -15.25 14.14 0.15
C PHE A 152 -14.82 13.56 1.49
N PHE A 153 -13.50 13.35 1.63
CA PHE A 153 -12.88 12.89 2.86
C PHE A 153 -11.66 13.74 3.19
N LEU A 154 -11.52 14.08 4.47
CA LEU A 154 -10.26 14.51 5.05
C LEU A 154 -9.61 13.33 5.74
N VAL A 155 -8.39 13.03 5.31
CA VAL A 155 -7.65 11.87 5.80
C VAL A 155 -6.27 12.31 6.32
N ASN A 156 -5.83 11.63 7.37
CA ASN A 156 -4.45 11.63 7.79
C ASN A 156 -4.01 10.16 7.91
N GLN A 157 -2.85 9.92 8.54
CA GLN A 157 -2.32 8.57 8.67
C GLN A 157 -3.25 7.61 9.42
N ASN A 158 -3.98 8.12 10.43
CA ASN A 158 -4.71 7.29 11.39
C ASN A 158 -6.23 7.32 11.17
N ASN A 159 -6.74 8.45 10.72
CA ASN A 159 -8.16 8.77 10.68
C ASN A 159 -8.61 9.21 9.28
N ALA A 160 -9.86 8.92 8.97
CA ALA A 160 -10.55 9.40 7.79
C ALA A 160 -11.95 9.84 8.21
N ILE A 161 -12.28 11.11 7.99
CA ILE A 161 -13.61 11.66 8.26
C ILE A 161 -14.08 12.39 7.01
N GLY A 162 -15.30 12.12 6.57
CA GLY A 162 -15.85 12.66 5.34
C GLY A 162 -17.36 12.67 5.35
N THR A 163 -17.94 13.18 4.27
CA THR A 163 -19.38 13.19 4.07
C THR A 163 -19.76 13.14 2.59
N VAL A 164 -20.96 12.64 2.34
CA VAL A 164 -21.61 12.55 1.02
C VAL A 164 -22.77 13.55 0.86
N TYR A 165 -23.09 14.30 1.92
CA TYR A 165 -24.33 15.09 2.00
C TYR A 165 -24.12 16.58 1.83
N ASN A 166 -24.97 17.22 1.01
CA ASN A 166 -25.07 18.67 0.82
C ASN A 166 -23.69 19.33 0.65
N LEU A 167 -22.91 18.74 -0.26
CA LEU A 167 -21.58 19.18 -0.59
C LEU A 167 -21.63 20.40 -1.49
N ASP A 168 -20.74 21.36 -1.26
CA ASP A 168 -20.40 22.32 -2.29
C ASP A 168 -19.51 21.68 -3.36
N GLY A 169 -19.29 22.36 -4.48
CA GLY A 169 -18.40 21.87 -5.53
C GLY A 169 -16.91 21.93 -5.17
N CYS A 170 -16.56 22.40 -3.97
CA CYS A 170 -15.20 22.80 -3.56
C CYS A 170 -14.56 23.75 -4.59
N ASP A 171 -14.92 25.03 -4.52
CA ASP A 171 -14.29 26.07 -5.34
C ASP A 171 -12.86 26.36 -4.84
N THR A 172 -11.91 26.32 -5.76
CA THR A 172 -10.49 26.58 -5.48
C THR A 172 -10.00 27.81 -6.23
N THR A 173 -9.12 28.56 -5.59
CA THR A 173 -8.41 29.71 -6.16
C THR A 173 -6.92 29.43 -6.12
N ARG A 174 -6.29 29.38 -7.30
CA ARG A 174 -4.84 29.24 -7.43
C ARG A 174 -4.18 30.57 -7.09
N THR A 175 -3.36 30.58 -6.05
CA THR A 175 -2.58 31.75 -5.65
C THR A 175 -1.23 31.73 -6.35
N VAL A 176 -0.95 32.78 -7.14
CA VAL A 176 0.29 32.95 -7.89
C VAL A 176 0.96 34.30 -7.61
N SER A 177 2.26 34.35 -7.80
CA SER A 177 3.08 35.55 -7.66
C SER A 177 3.10 36.36 -8.95
N GLY A 178 2.60 37.60 -8.90
CA GLY A 178 2.68 38.52 -10.02
C GLY A 178 2.00 39.84 -9.73
N GLU A 179 2.74 40.94 -9.83
CA GLU A 179 2.20 42.29 -9.76
C GLU A 179 2.49 43.03 -11.07
N ALA A 180 1.46 43.64 -11.66
CA ALA A 180 1.60 44.42 -12.86
C ALA A 180 2.10 45.83 -12.51
N VAL A 181 3.35 46.14 -12.86
CA VAL A 181 3.97 47.44 -12.61
C VAL A 181 3.88 48.30 -13.88
N PRO A 182 3.22 49.47 -13.84
CA PRO A 182 3.26 50.42 -14.93
C PRO A 182 4.64 51.08 -15.00
N LEU A 183 5.27 51.03 -16.17
CA LEU A 183 6.57 51.66 -16.40
C LEU A 183 6.40 53.00 -17.13
N LEU A 184 7.26 53.97 -16.80
CA LEU A 184 7.31 55.25 -17.50
C LEU A 184 7.57 55.01 -19.00
N ASN A 185 6.75 55.60 -19.87
CA ASN A 185 6.80 55.48 -21.33
C ASN A 185 6.61 54.05 -21.91
N SER A 186 5.96 53.14 -21.20
CA SER A 186 5.56 51.84 -21.76
C SER A 186 4.07 51.79 -22.07
N GLN A 187 3.70 51.30 -23.27
CA GLN A 187 2.30 51.03 -23.63
C GLN A 187 1.71 49.84 -22.86
N TYR A 188 2.57 48.91 -22.41
CA TYR A 188 2.17 47.70 -21.70
C TYR A 188 2.86 47.62 -20.34
N ALA A 189 2.14 47.16 -19.30
CA ALA A 189 2.71 46.92 -17.98
C ALA A 189 3.73 45.76 -18.03
N LYS A 190 4.73 45.78 -17.14
CA LYS A 190 5.58 44.61 -16.89
C LYS A 190 5.09 43.89 -15.64
N VAL A 191 5.06 42.56 -15.69
CA VAL A 191 4.72 41.72 -14.54
C VAL A 191 5.99 41.40 -13.77
N VAL A 192 6.02 41.73 -12.48
CA VAL A 192 7.09 41.36 -11.56
C VAL A 192 6.60 40.27 -10.64
N SER A 193 7.35 39.18 -10.54
CA SER A 193 7.03 38.04 -9.68
C SER A 193 8.20 37.80 -8.72
N ASN A 194 7.97 38.07 -7.42
CA ASN A 194 9.01 38.02 -6.39
C ASN A 194 9.00 36.72 -5.56
N GLY A 195 8.08 35.80 -5.84
CA GLY A 195 7.97 34.53 -5.14
C GLY A 195 7.71 33.38 -6.10
N ALA A 196 7.96 32.14 -5.67
CA ALA A 196 7.65 30.94 -6.45
C ALA A 196 6.33 30.26 -5.99
N TYR A 197 5.51 30.98 -5.22
CA TYR A 197 4.28 30.40 -4.67
C TYR A 197 3.26 30.11 -5.77
N ASN A 198 2.76 28.88 -5.78
CA ASN A 198 1.80 28.36 -6.74
C ASN A 198 0.93 27.26 -6.07
N TYR A 199 0.05 27.67 -5.17
CA TYR A 199 -0.74 26.75 -4.33
C TYR A 199 -2.22 27.09 -4.39
N ASP A 200 -3.07 26.08 -4.24
CA ASP A 200 -4.52 26.27 -4.17
C ASP A 200 -4.96 26.68 -2.76
N THR A 201 -5.94 27.57 -2.71
CA THR A 201 -6.75 27.82 -1.52
C THR A 201 -8.20 27.53 -1.86
N GLY A 202 -8.99 27.10 -0.89
CA GLY A 202 -10.38 26.77 -1.15
C GLY A 202 -11.23 26.83 0.10
N THR A 203 -12.54 26.73 -0.14
CA THR A 203 -13.54 26.56 0.92
C THR A 203 -14.31 25.28 0.63
N VAL A 204 -14.57 24.50 1.67
CA VAL A 204 -15.35 23.27 1.60
C VAL A 204 -16.49 23.36 2.59
N THR A 205 -17.66 22.93 2.14
CA THR A 205 -18.89 22.86 2.92
C THR A 205 -19.51 21.49 2.77
N GLY A 206 -19.92 20.89 3.90
CA GLY A 206 -20.64 19.62 3.90
C GLY A 206 -21.51 19.45 5.13
N VAL A 207 -22.51 18.57 5.03
CA VAL A 207 -23.37 18.19 6.15
C VAL A 207 -22.88 16.89 6.76
N PHE A 208 -22.68 16.86 8.08
CA PHE A 208 -22.19 15.68 8.79
C PHE A 208 -23.34 15.02 9.55
N LEU A 209 -23.91 14.01 8.92
CA LEU A 209 -24.98 13.18 9.46
C LEU A 209 -24.43 11.76 9.68
N LYS A 210 -24.47 11.30 10.93
CA LYS A 210 -24.10 9.93 11.26
C LYS A 210 -25.25 9.01 10.88
N THR A 211 -24.95 7.89 10.24
CA THR A 211 -25.91 6.82 9.97
C THR A 211 -25.61 5.61 10.82
N ASP A 212 -26.64 4.89 11.23
CA ASP A 212 -26.51 3.56 11.82
C ASP A 212 -25.97 2.59 10.75
N THR A 213 -24.96 1.82 11.13
CA THR A 213 -24.34 0.79 10.30
C THR A 213 -25.26 -0.38 9.94
N GLN A 214 -26.32 -0.64 10.72
CA GLN A 214 -27.22 -1.77 10.48
C GLN A 214 -28.35 -1.42 9.50
N ASP A 215 -29.01 -0.28 9.72
CA ASP A 215 -30.23 0.07 8.99
C ASP A 215 -30.08 1.28 8.06
N CYS A 216 -28.88 1.89 8.00
CA CYS A 216 -28.58 3.11 7.23
C CYS A 216 -29.47 4.32 7.60
N MET A 217 -30.15 4.27 8.75
CA MET A 217 -30.98 5.35 9.28
C MET A 217 -30.11 6.39 10.00
N ALA A 218 -30.58 7.64 10.08
CA ALA A 218 -29.84 8.70 10.76
C ALA A 218 -29.72 8.44 12.27
N ASP A 219 -28.49 8.30 12.78
CA ASP A 219 -28.16 8.24 14.21
C ASP A 219 -28.06 9.67 14.75
N LEU A 220 -29.22 10.23 15.14
CA LEU A 220 -29.30 11.59 15.68
C LEU A 220 -28.47 11.77 16.96
N PRO A 221 -28.52 10.86 17.96
CA PRO A 221 -27.67 10.97 19.16
C PRO A 221 -26.18 11.00 18.84
N GLY A 222 -25.70 10.13 17.95
CA GLY A 222 -24.29 10.05 17.57
C GLY A 222 -23.83 11.18 16.64
N GLY A 223 -24.76 11.86 15.96
CA GLY A 223 -24.46 12.97 15.06
C GLY A 223 -23.78 14.16 15.75
N ILE A 224 -24.12 14.43 17.02
CA ILE A 224 -23.47 15.51 17.79
C ILE A 224 -21.98 15.21 18.01
N GLN A 225 -21.67 13.98 18.40
CA GLN A 225 -20.29 13.56 18.63
C GLN A 225 -19.48 13.57 17.34
N LEU A 226 -20.03 13.06 16.23
CA LEU A 226 -19.37 13.10 14.92
C LEU A 226 -18.99 14.54 14.51
N ARG A 227 -19.90 15.50 14.68
CA ARG A 227 -19.65 16.91 14.34
C ARG A 227 -18.57 17.52 15.23
N LYS A 228 -18.61 17.23 16.53
CA LYS A 228 -17.58 17.67 17.48
C LYS A 228 -16.21 17.09 17.11
N ASP A 229 -16.13 15.78 16.89
CA ASP A 229 -14.90 15.09 16.49
C ASP A 229 -14.35 15.65 15.18
N PHE A 230 -15.22 16.00 14.23
CA PHE A 230 -14.80 16.62 12.99
C PHE A 230 -14.25 18.04 13.18
N ILE A 231 -14.87 18.88 14.02
CA ILE A 231 -14.33 20.21 14.34
C ILE A 231 -13.01 20.10 15.11
N ASP A 232 -12.92 19.20 16.09
CA ASP A 232 -11.69 18.93 16.83
C ASP A 232 -10.59 18.44 15.85
N TYR A 233 -10.96 17.59 14.89
CA TYR A 233 -10.07 17.15 13.82
C TYR A 233 -9.63 18.30 12.92
N LEU A 234 -10.51 19.20 12.49
CA LEU A 234 -10.15 20.38 11.70
C LEU A 234 -9.22 21.35 12.46
N THR A 235 -9.31 21.38 13.78
CA THR A 235 -8.59 22.36 14.63
C THR A 235 -7.38 21.78 15.35
N ASP A 236 -7.00 20.52 15.08
CA ASP A 236 -5.83 19.86 15.66
C ASP A 236 -4.47 20.40 15.15
N LYS A 237 -4.50 21.34 14.19
CA LYS A 237 -3.33 21.99 13.55
C LYS A 237 -2.39 21.03 12.81
N THR A 238 -2.85 19.81 12.54
CA THR A 238 -2.08 18.84 11.76
C THR A 238 -2.43 18.93 10.27
N PRO A 239 -1.45 18.75 9.38
CA PRO A 239 -1.68 18.55 7.96
C PRO A 239 -2.66 17.42 7.66
N LYS A 240 -3.42 17.58 6.59
CA LYS A 240 -4.43 16.61 6.14
C LYS A 240 -4.40 16.46 4.63
N ILE A 241 -4.95 15.37 4.12
CA ILE A 241 -5.21 15.18 2.71
C ILE A 241 -6.71 15.32 2.49
N LEU A 242 -7.10 16.29 1.67
CA LEU A 242 -8.46 16.45 1.18
C LEU A 242 -8.59 15.69 -0.13
N LYS A 243 -9.53 14.76 -0.22
CA LYS A 243 -9.83 13.98 -1.42
C LYS A 243 -11.31 14.08 -1.77
N TRP A 244 -11.58 14.20 -3.06
CA TRP A 244 -12.91 14.34 -3.64
C TRP A 244 -13.21 13.16 -4.57
N ASP A 245 -14.50 12.82 -4.71
CA ASP A 245 -14.98 11.68 -5.50
C ASP A 245 -14.66 11.79 -6.99
N ASP A 246 -14.69 13.01 -7.54
CA ASP A 246 -14.29 13.34 -8.91
C ASP A 246 -12.78 13.19 -9.20
N GLY A 247 -12.00 12.78 -8.20
CA GLY A 247 -10.58 12.54 -8.31
C GLY A 247 -9.72 13.73 -7.93
N ARG A 248 -10.25 14.89 -7.53
CA ARG A 248 -9.40 15.96 -6.99
C ARG A 248 -8.80 15.57 -5.63
N ILE A 249 -7.54 15.96 -5.40
CA ILE A 249 -6.82 15.67 -4.16
C ILE A 249 -5.82 16.78 -3.85
N TRP A 250 -5.68 17.14 -2.58
CA TRP A 250 -4.74 18.16 -2.11
C TRP A 250 -4.15 17.79 -0.76
N MET A 251 -2.88 18.12 -0.53
CA MET A 251 -2.28 18.15 0.80
C MET A 251 -2.53 19.54 1.39
N ILE A 252 -3.31 19.61 2.46
CA ILE A 252 -3.85 20.87 2.97
C ILE A 252 -3.52 21.10 4.43
N GLN A 253 -3.53 22.38 4.80
CA GLN A 253 -3.66 22.84 6.18
C GLN A 253 -4.94 23.68 6.30
N ILE A 254 -5.66 23.49 7.40
CA ILE A 254 -6.85 24.29 7.70
C ILE A 254 -6.42 25.71 8.05
N VAL A 255 -7.06 26.69 7.40
CA VAL A 255 -6.85 28.11 7.65
C VAL A 255 -8.16 28.76 8.09
N GLY A 256 -8.06 29.84 8.85
CA GLY A 256 -9.24 30.52 9.38
C GLY A 256 -9.94 29.73 10.50
N THR A 257 -11.24 29.93 10.63
CA THR A 257 -12.06 29.32 11.70
C THR A 257 -13.19 28.52 11.06
N PRO A 258 -13.23 27.19 11.27
CA PRO A 258 -14.36 26.38 10.84
C PRO A 258 -15.66 26.89 11.45
N THR A 259 -16.74 26.88 10.67
CA THR A 259 -18.07 27.29 11.13
C THR A 259 -19.01 26.10 11.15
N ASP A 260 -19.93 26.07 12.12
CA ASP A 260 -20.98 25.08 12.25
C ASP A 260 -22.34 25.79 12.29
N THR A 261 -23.09 25.68 11.21
CA THR A 261 -24.36 26.38 11.01
C THR A 261 -25.52 25.41 10.84
N GLU A 262 -26.69 25.75 11.39
CA GLU A 262 -27.90 24.97 11.20
C GLU A 262 -28.57 25.35 9.88
N GLU A 263 -29.04 24.35 9.12
CA GLU A 263 -29.84 24.56 7.92
C GLU A 263 -31.21 23.90 8.05
N GLY A 264 -32.20 24.68 8.52
CA GLY A 264 -33.61 24.29 8.58
C GLY A 264 -33.98 23.24 9.64
N HIS A 265 -33.05 22.37 10.03
CA HIS A 265 -33.24 21.39 11.10
C HIS A 265 -31.98 21.26 11.96
N LYS A 266 -32.15 21.16 13.28
CA LYS A 266 -31.07 21.07 14.29
C LYS A 266 -30.00 20.01 14.01
N ASP A 267 -30.37 18.93 13.30
CA ASP A 267 -29.49 17.81 12.97
C ASP A 267 -28.86 17.93 11.57
N LEU A 268 -29.39 18.82 10.72
CA LEU A 268 -28.83 19.18 9.41
C LEU A 268 -27.91 20.38 9.59
N ARG A 269 -26.71 20.10 10.12
CA ARG A 269 -25.70 21.12 10.36
C ARG A 269 -24.63 21.08 9.29
N LYS A 270 -24.36 22.25 8.71
CA LYS A 270 -23.33 22.51 7.71
C LYS A 270 -22.06 22.96 8.39
N ILE A 271 -20.99 22.20 8.16
CA ILE A 271 -19.65 22.58 8.58
C ILE A 271 -18.92 23.14 7.36
N THR A 272 -18.40 24.36 7.51
CA THR A 272 -17.60 25.04 6.47
C THR A 272 -16.20 25.32 6.98
N PHE A 273 -15.18 25.05 6.18
CA PHE A 273 -13.79 25.38 6.52
C PHE A 273 -13.02 25.84 5.30
N GLN A 274 -11.97 26.63 5.54
CA GLN A 274 -11.05 27.11 4.52
C GLN A 274 -9.74 26.34 4.63
N PHE A 275 -9.06 26.16 3.49
CA PHE A 275 -7.78 25.47 3.44
C PHE A 275 -6.78 26.18 2.53
N ALA A 276 -5.51 25.91 2.79
CA ALA A 276 -4.41 26.21 1.88
C ALA A 276 -3.63 24.92 1.59
N GLU A 277 -3.24 24.73 0.33
CA GLU A 277 -2.37 23.65 -0.10
C GLU A 277 -0.93 23.89 0.41
N ILE A 278 -0.32 22.84 0.96
CA ILE A 278 0.99 22.92 1.63
C ILE A 278 2.07 21.99 1.05
N GLY A 279 1.72 21.16 0.06
CA GLY A 279 2.64 20.21 -0.54
C GLY A 279 1.99 19.33 -1.60
N ASP A 280 2.80 18.47 -2.22
CA ASP A 280 2.33 17.49 -3.20
C ASP A 280 2.07 16.14 -2.52
N VAL A 281 0.88 15.58 -2.72
CA VAL A 281 0.47 14.28 -2.17
C VAL A 281 1.29 13.13 -2.79
N ARG A 282 1.89 13.34 -3.95
CA ARG A 282 2.68 12.34 -4.67
C ARG A 282 4.18 12.42 -4.36
N ASP A 283 4.61 13.44 -3.63
CA ASP A 283 6.01 13.59 -3.20
C ASP A 283 6.24 12.90 -1.84
N PRO A 284 7.01 11.80 -1.76
CA PRO A 284 7.29 11.10 -0.51
C PRO A 284 7.92 12.02 0.54
N LYS A 285 8.76 12.96 0.11
CA LYS A 285 9.43 13.90 1.00
C LYS A 285 8.41 14.85 1.64
N SER A 286 7.52 15.44 0.84
CA SER A 286 6.43 16.29 1.34
C SER A 286 5.53 15.55 2.33
N LEU A 287 5.19 14.28 2.05
CA LEU A 287 4.41 13.46 2.95
C LEU A 287 5.12 13.23 4.29
N TYR A 288 6.41 12.91 4.28
CA TYR A 288 7.19 12.69 5.49
C TYR A 288 7.36 13.97 6.32
N THR A 289 7.75 15.09 5.69
CA THR A 289 7.98 16.35 6.40
C THR A 289 6.72 16.92 7.04
N ASN A 290 5.54 16.59 6.48
CA ASN A 290 4.25 17.00 7.02
C ASN A 290 3.62 15.95 7.96
N GLY A 291 4.33 14.85 8.28
CA GLY A 291 3.84 13.82 9.21
C GLY A 291 2.70 12.97 8.66
N LEU A 292 2.55 12.90 7.33
CA LEU A 292 1.51 12.12 6.64
C LEU A 292 1.99 10.75 6.19
N SER A 293 3.31 10.48 6.22
CA SER A 293 3.89 9.17 5.93
C SER A 293 4.94 8.79 6.98
N PRO A 294 4.92 7.55 7.49
CA PRO A 294 5.98 7.03 8.37
C PRO A 294 7.20 6.50 7.61
N VAL A 295 7.16 6.49 6.26
CA VAL A 295 8.20 5.90 5.42
C VAL A 295 9.50 6.70 5.52
N GLY A 296 10.57 6.01 5.93
CA GLY A 296 11.89 6.60 6.13
C GLY A 296 12.53 7.16 4.85
N VAL A 297 13.50 8.06 5.07
CA VAL A 297 14.22 8.81 4.02
C VAL A 297 14.93 7.89 3.02
N GLU A 298 15.32 6.71 3.48
CA GLU A 298 16.00 5.68 2.71
C GLU A 298 15.10 5.03 1.63
N TRP A 299 13.79 5.28 1.64
CA TRP A 299 12.81 4.68 0.73
C TRP A 299 12.11 5.68 -0.21
N TRP A 300 12.61 6.92 -0.28
CA TRP A 300 12.08 7.98 -1.14
C TRP A 300 12.66 7.93 -2.55
#